data_AF-A0A7W3UJX7-F1
#
_entry.id   AF-A0A7W3UJX7-F1
#
_cell.length_a   1.000
_cell.length_b   1.000
_cell.length_c   1.000
_cell.angle_alpha   90.00
_cell.angle_beta   90.00
_cell.angle_gamma   90.00
#
_symmetry.space_group_name_H-M   'P 1'
#
loop_
_entity.id
_entity.type
_entity.pdbx_description
1 polymer ?
#
loop_
_entity_poly.entity_id
_entity_poly.type
_entity_poly.pdbx_seq_one_letter_code
_entity_poly.pdbx_strand_id
1 'polypeptide(L)'
;MKINELGNRIRAINTLIGAHERLSMILISWNGLSVVEVPYRAKNMFDCKFITDSYLQLPDDIKAQLAGIIGKFLRTPVKDRFPEKKYRLRWIDDIKGCKNYLNINDGVWGFNPIGFIPTALTESELEQLKHDNPRLAPAIDAMKELVEGEDDK
;
A
#
# COMPACT_ATOMS: atom_id res chain seq x y z
N MET A 1 3.87 -8.41 5.49
CA MET A 1 3.38 -7.16 6.13
C MET A 1 3.52 -6.04 5.14
N LYS A 2 2.42 -5.35 4.85
CA LYS A 2 2.39 -4.20 3.95
C LYS A 2 2.87 -2.92 4.67
N ILE A 3 3.28 -1.89 3.92
CA ILE A 3 3.78 -0.62 4.48
C ILE A 3 2.73 0.06 5.38
N ASN A 4 1.48 0.15 4.91
CA ASN A 4 0.37 0.70 5.70
C ASN A 4 0.11 -0.12 6.98
N GLU A 5 0.18 -1.45 6.90
CA GLU A 5 0.06 -2.34 8.06
C GLU A 5 1.18 -2.09 9.08
N LEU A 6 2.41 -1.86 8.63
CA LEU A 6 3.54 -1.52 9.49
C LEU A 6 3.25 -0.24 10.28
N GLY A 7 2.87 0.84 9.60
CA GLY A 7 2.56 2.12 10.24
C GLY A 7 1.43 2.00 11.27
N ASN A 8 0.36 1.29 10.93
CA ASN A 8 -0.78 1.06 11.82
C ASN A 8 -0.40 0.25 13.06
N ARG A 9 0.38 -0.83 12.91
CA ARG A 9 0.84 -1.64 14.04
C ARG A 9 1.75 -0.86 14.98
N ILE A 10 2.62 0.01 14.45
CA ILE A 10 3.51 0.85 15.28
C ILE A 10 2.68 1.85 16.09
N ARG A 11 1.73 2.56 15.45
CA ARG A 11 0.84 3.51 16.14
C ARG A 11 -0.06 2.84 17.18
N ALA A 12 -0.35 1.56 17.02
CA ALA A 12 -1.17 0.79 17.96
C ALA A 12 -0.41 0.38 19.25
N ILE A 13 0.92 0.55 19.32
CA ILE A 13 1.69 0.18 20.51
C ILE A 13 1.29 1.07 21.70
N ASN A 14 1.36 2.40 21.55
CA ASN A 14 0.87 3.36 22.53
C ASN A 14 0.70 4.77 21.91
N THR A 15 0.11 5.70 22.67
CA THR A 15 -0.18 7.07 22.24
C THR A 15 1.05 7.99 22.08
N LEU A 16 2.20 7.63 22.64
CA LEU A 16 3.46 8.37 22.54
C LEU A 16 4.27 7.98 21.30
N ILE A 17 3.89 6.88 20.62
CA ILE A 17 4.57 6.40 19.41
C ILE A 17 3.91 6.95 18.16
N GLY A 18 4.72 7.57 17.31
CA GLY A 18 4.34 7.94 15.96
C GLY A 18 4.93 7.01 14.91
N ALA A 19 4.19 6.83 13.82
CA ALA A 19 4.73 6.31 12.57
C ALA A 19 4.30 7.24 11.44
N HIS A 20 5.27 7.76 10.70
CA HIS A 20 5.05 8.72 9.63
C HIS A 20 5.61 8.15 8.34
N GLU A 21 4.74 7.94 7.37
CA GLU A 21 5.14 7.54 6.03
C GLU A 21 5.84 8.72 5.34
N ARG A 22 6.98 8.42 4.72
CA ARG A 22 7.76 9.33 3.87
C ARG A 22 7.94 8.66 2.51
N LEU A 23 8.46 9.41 1.54
CA LEU A 23 8.60 8.95 0.14
C LEU A 23 9.27 7.57 -0.02
N SER A 24 10.18 7.17 0.88
CA SER A 24 10.92 5.89 0.77
C SER A 24 11.10 5.12 2.08
N MET A 25 10.46 5.56 3.17
CA MET A 25 10.64 4.98 4.51
C MET A 25 9.49 5.32 5.44
N ILE A 26 9.35 4.54 6.51
CA ILE A 26 8.60 4.96 7.70
C ILE A 26 9.56 5.54 8.72
N LEU A 27 9.24 6.74 9.19
CA LEU A 27 9.87 7.37 10.34
C LEU A 27 9.07 7.04 11.60
N ILE A 28 9.72 6.39 12.55
CA ILE A 28 9.16 6.05 13.86
C ILE A 28 9.60 7.13 14.85
N SER A 29 8.66 7.64 15.63
CA SER A 29 8.92 8.64 16.67
C SER A 29 8.42 8.18 18.03
N TRP A 30 9.04 8.70 19.09
CA TRP A 30 8.67 8.55 20.49
C TRP A 30 8.60 9.93 21.13
N ASN A 31 7.45 10.28 21.69
CA ASN A 31 7.21 11.59 22.31
C ASN A 31 7.62 12.77 21.40
N GLY A 32 7.32 12.65 20.11
CA GLY A 32 7.67 13.66 19.08
C GLY A 32 9.11 13.60 18.56
N LEU A 33 10.00 12.79 19.15
CA LEU A 33 11.38 12.65 18.71
C LEU A 33 11.56 11.43 17.81
N SER A 34 12.35 11.55 16.75
CA SER A 34 12.60 10.44 15.82
C SER A 34 13.53 9.40 16.43
N VAL A 35 13.20 8.12 16.29
CA VAL A 35 13.92 7.03 16.97
C VAL A 35 14.42 5.96 16.02
N VAL A 36 13.66 5.67 14.96
CA VAL A 36 14.06 4.70 13.94
C VAL A 36 13.56 5.15 12.58
N GLU A 37 14.42 5.11 11.57
CA GLU A 37 14.04 5.20 10.16
C GLU A 37 14.09 3.79 9.56
N VAL A 38 12.97 3.35 8.98
CA VAL A 38 12.83 2.04 8.34
C VAL A 38 12.58 2.21 6.84
N PRO A 39 13.61 2.08 5.98
CA PRO A 39 13.42 2.12 4.54
C PRO A 39 12.48 1.02 4.04
N TYR A 40 11.60 1.33 3.09
CA TYR A 40 10.65 0.34 2.55
C TYR A 40 11.34 -0.87 1.91
N ARG A 41 12.56 -0.65 1.40
CA ARG A 41 13.39 -1.67 0.75
C ARG A 41 14.46 -2.27 1.67
N ALA A 42 14.46 -1.95 2.97
CA ALA A 42 15.38 -2.53 3.95
C ALA A 42 15.27 -4.06 3.98
N LYS A 43 16.36 -4.79 3.79
CA LYS A 43 16.38 -6.26 3.76
C LYS A 43 16.61 -6.84 5.15
N ASN A 44 17.30 -6.11 6.01
CA ASN A 44 17.62 -6.52 7.37
C ASN A 44 17.72 -5.30 8.30
N MET A 45 18.01 -5.55 9.57
CA MET A 45 18.00 -4.51 10.61
C MET A 45 19.13 -3.48 10.44
N PHE A 46 20.24 -3.85 9.78
CA PHE A 46 21.35 -2.93 9.50
C PHE A 46 21.04 -1.93 8.40
N ASP A 47 20.01 -2.19 7.59
CA ASP A 47 19.52 -1.22 6.61
C ASP A 47 18.62 -0.15 7.26
N CYS A 48 18.22 -0.34 8.53
CA CYS A 48 17.48 0.63 9.32
C CYS A 48 18.44 1.57 10.05
N LYS A 49 18.03 2.82 10.25
CA LYS A 49 18.81 3.80 11.01
C LYS A 49 18.17 4.02 12.37
N PHE A 50 18.89 3.65 13.42
CA PHE A 50 18.51 3.92 14.80
C PHE A 50 19.06 5.28 15.20
N ILE A 51 18.15 6.20 15.53
CA ILE A 51 18.51 7.53 15.99
C ILE A 51 18.68 7.42 17.51
N THR A 52 19.92 7.45 17.94
CA THR A 52 20.27 7.46 19.36
C THR A 52 20.49 8.90 19.79
N ASP A 53 19.59 9.40 20.63
CA ASP A 53 19.82 10.61 21.41
C ASP A 53 20.11 10.16 22.85
N SER A 54 21.18 10.68 23.45
CA SER A 54 21.59 10.40 24.82
C SER A 54 20.50 10.70 25.86
N TYR A 55 19.52 11.55 25.54
CA TYR A 55 18.39 11.88 26.42
C TYR A 55 17.14 11.05 26.14
N LEU A 56 17.15 10.22 25.10
CA LEU A 56 16.00 9.45 24.66
C LEU A 56 16.07 8.00 25.19
N GLN A 57 15.39 7.77 26.32
CA GLN A 57 15.25 6.43 26.88
C GLN A 57 13.91 5.82 26.46
N LEU A 58 13.94 4.96 25.44
CA LEU A 58 12.79 4.11 25.16
C LEU A 58 12.67 3.03 26.23
N PRO A 59 11.45 2.79 26.77
CA PRO A 59 11.19 1.65 27.63
C PRO A 59 11.52 0.33 26.92
N ASP A 60 12.01 -0.66 27.66
CA ASP A 60 12.48 -1.92 27.08
C ASP A 60 11.34 -2.76 26.46
N ASP A 61 10.14 -2.68 27.02
CA ASP A 61 8.93 -3.29 26.45
C ASP A 61 8.58 -2.68 25.09
N ILE A 62 8.74 -1.36 24.94
CA ILE A 62 8.52 -0.65 23.68
C ILE A 62 9.59 -1.06 22.65
N LYS A 63 10.86 -1.14 23.05
CA LYS A 63 11.94 -1.63 22.18
C LYS A 63 11.64 -3.04 21.68
N ALA A 64 11.19 -3.94 22.56
CA ALA A 64 10.86 -5.32 22.20
C ALA A 64 9.70 -5.39 21.20
N GLN A 65 8.63 -4.60 21.40
CA GLN A 65 7.49 -4.55 20.50
C GLN A 65 7.87 -3.98 19.12
N LEU A 66 8.63 -2.87 19.08
CA LEU A 66 9.14 -2.30 17.84
C LEU A 66 10.03 -3.29 17.08
N ALA A 67 10.98 -3.93 17.78
CA ALA A 67 11.86 -4.93 17.17
C ALA A 67 11.07 -6.11 16.59
N GLY A 68 10.01 -6.58 17.29
CA GLY A 68 9.13 -7.63 16.80
C GLY A 68 8.37 -7.23 15.52
N ILE A 69 7.78 -6.03 15.50
CA ILE A 69 7.02 -5.50 14.36
C ILE A 69 7.94 -5.24 13.16
N ILE A 70 9.04 -4.51 13.36
CA ILE A 70 10.04 -4.23 12.32
C ILE A 70 10.63 -5.54 11.80
N GLY A 71 10.97 -6.47 12.69
CA GLY A 71 11.48 -7.78 12.29
C GLY A 71 10.50 -8.55 11.39
N LYS A 72 9.20 -8.52 11.67
CA LYS A 72 8.17 -9.13 10.82
C LYS A 72 8.04 -8.41 9.46
N PHE A 73 8.18 -7.09 9.44
CA PHE A 73 8.23 -6.32 8.18
C PHE A 73 9.45 -6.68 7.33
N LEU A 74 10.65 -6.73 7.94
CA LEU A 74 11.89 -7.04 7.24
C LEU A 74 11.91 -8.46 6.67
N ARG A 75 11.30 -9.43 7.36
CA ARG A 75 11.11 -10.80 6.85
C ARG A 75 10.14 -10.90 5.68
N THR A 76 9.28 -9.89 5.47
CA THR A 76 8.41 -9.85 4.29
C THR A 76 9.27 -9.54 3.06
N PRO A 77 9.18 -10.29 1.94
CA PRO A 77 9.91 -9.95 0.73
C PRO A 77 9.57 -8.53 0.25
N VAL A 78 10.56 -7.78 -0.23
CA VAL A 78 10.41 -6.36 -0.59
C VAL A 78 9.25 -6.12 -1.55
N LYS A 79 9.10 -6.97 -2.57
CA LYS A 79 8.01 -6.90 -3.56
C LYS A 79 6.61 -7.00 -2.92
N ASP A 80 6.48 -7.72 -1.81
CA ASP A 80 5.20 -8.01 -1.17
C ASP A 80 4.82 -6.95 -0.13
N ARG A 81 5.71 -5.99 0.17
CA ARG A 81 5.48 -4.91 1.16
C ARG A 81 4.69 -3.74 0.59
N PHE A 82 4.87 -3.47 -0.69
CA PHE A 82 4.16 -2.40 -1.36
C PHE A 82 2.67 -2.77 -1.46
N PRO A 83 1.77 -1.78 -1.35
CA PRO A 83 0.39 -2.01 -1.71
C PRO A 83 0.35 -2.59 -3.11
N GLU A 84 -0.49 -3.60 -3.32
CA GLU A 84 -0.67 -4.13 -4.66
C GLU A 84 -1.17 -3.00 -5.55
N LYS A 85 -0.53 -2.86 -6.71
CA LYS A 85 -1.03 -1.95 -7.73
C LYS A 85 -2.43 -2.41 -8.06
N LYS A 86 -3.38 -1.49 -7.89
CA LYS A 86 -4.75 -1.70 -8.31
C LYS A 86 -4.98 -0.91 -9.59
N TYR A 87 -5.82 -1.48 -10.43
CA TYR A 87 -6.16 -0.94 -11.73
C TYR A 87 -7.66 -0.92 -11.90
N ARG A 88 -8.14 0.07 -12.62
CA ARG A 88 -9.52 0.09 -13.14
C ARG A 88 -9.44 -0.14 -14.64
N LEU A 89 -10.47 -0.78 -15.19
CA LEU A 89 -10.57 -1.01 -16.63
C LEU A 89 -11.32 0.15 -17.27
N ARG A 90 -10.55 1.03 -17.92
CA ARG A 90 -10.97 2.22 -18.62
C ARG A 90 -11.60 1.87 -19.97
N TRP A 91 -12.87 2.23 -20.19
CA TRP A 91 -13.56 1.91 -21.45
C TRP A 91 -13.49 3.07 -22.48
N ILE A 92 -14.41 4.03 -22.41
CA ILE A 92 -14.46 5.21 -23.30
C ILE A 92 -14.91 6.45 -22.54
N ASP A 93 -14.57 7.62 -23.08
CA ASP A 93 -15.21 8.87 -22.67
C ASP A 93 -16.64 8.91 -23.22
N ASP A 94 -17.62 9.29 -22.40
CA ASP A 94 -18.94 9.58 -22.93
C ASP A 94 -18.94 10.85 -23.80
N ILE A 95 -20.07 11.15 -24.43
CA ILE A 95 -20.24 12.33 -25.29
C ILE A 95 -19.98 13.67 -24.57
N LYS A 96 -19.95 13.67 -23.24
CA LYS A 96 -19.69 14.83 -22.38
C LYS A 96 -18.26 14.84 -21.83
N GLY A 97 -17.39 13.92 -22.26
CA GLY A 97 -16.02 13.77 -21.78
C GLY A 97 -15.91 13.09 -20.42
N CYS A 98 -16.98 12.47 -19.92
CA CYS A 98 -16.95 11.76 -18.66
C CYS A 98 -16.28 10.40 -18.81
N LYS A 99 -15.43 10.12 -17.82
CA LYS A 99 -14.71 8.88 -17.59
C LYS A 99 -15.62 7.67 -17.33
N ASN A 100 -15.72 6.69 -18.24
CA ASN A 100 -16.41 5.41 -17.98
C ASN A 100 -15.45 4.24 -17.69
N TYR A 101 -15.92 3.34 -16.83
CA TYR A 101 -15.19 2.17 -16.40
C TYR A 101 -16.02 0.91 -16.57
N LEU A 102 -15.33 -0.16 -16.91
CA LEU A 102 -15.87 -1.51 -16.96
C LEU A 102 -15.89 -2.08 -15.54
N ASN A 103 -17.02 -2.65 -15.14
CA ASN A 103 -17.19 -3.27 -13.83
C ASN A 103 -17.74 -4.70 -13.97
N ILE A 104 -17.41 -5.56 -13.00
CA ILE A 104 -17.95 -6.91 -12.89
C ILE A 104 -18.88 -6.91 -11.68
N ASN A 105 -20.19 -6.92 -11.93
CA ASN A 105 -21.21 -7.05 -10.89
C ASN A 105 -21.82 -8.44 -11.02
N ASP A 106 -21.74 -9.28 -9.98
CA ASP A 106 -22.31 -10.63 -9.94
C ASP A 106 -21.92 -11.51 -11.15
N GLY A 107 -20.67 -11.37 -11.62
CA GLY A 107 -20.15 -12.11 -12.77
C GLY A 107 -20.61 -11.59 -14.14
N VAL A 108 -21.35 -10.47 -14.18
CA VAL A 108 -21.79 -9.81 -15.42
C VAL A 108 -21.00 -8.52 -15.62
N TRP A 109 -20.50 -8.35 -16.84
CA TRP A 109 -19.83 -7.13 -17.28
C TRP A 109 -20.85 -5.99 -17.44
N GLY A 110 -20.64 -4.90 -16.73
CA GLY A 110 -21.47 -3.69 -16.79
C GLY A 110 -20.66 -2.42 -16.92
N PHE A 111 -21.31 -1.36 -17.40
CA PHE A 111 -20.76 -0.02 -17.44
C PHE A 111 -21.29 0.79 -16.27
N ASN A 112 -20.37 1.38 -15.49
CA ASN A 112 -20.74 2.31 -14.44
C ASN A 112 -20.38 3.74 -14.87
N PRO A 113 -21.37 4.67 -14.94
CA PRO A 113 -21.08 6.09 -15.07
C PRO A 113 -20.45 6.64 -13.78
N ILE A 114 -19.80 7.80 -13.87
CA ILE A 114 -19.15 8.48 -12.74
C ILE A 114 -20.16 8.66 -11.58
N GLY A 115 -19.82 8.12 -10.40
CA GLY A 115 -20.63 8.15 -9.19
C GLY A 115 -20.57 6.84 -8.39
N PHE A 116 -20.26 5.73 -9.06
CA PHE A 116 -19.87 4.47 -8.41
C PHE A 116 -18.35 4.37 -8.36
N ILE A 117 -17.79 3.98 -7.21
CA ILE A 117 -16.37 3.63 -7.07
C ILE A 117 -16.15 2.39 -7.96
N PRO A 118 -15.44 2.50 -9.10
CA PRO A 118 -15.22 1.36 -9.99
C PRO A 118 -14.36 0.32 -9.27
N THR A 119 -14.68 -0.96 -9.46
CA THR A 119 -13.92 -2.06 -8.87
C THR A 119 -12.45 -1.95 -9.26
N ALA A 120 -11.60 -1.91 -8.23
CA ALA A 120 -10.17 -1.81 -8.37
C ALA A 120 -9.57 -3.22 -8.30
N LEU A 121 -9.00 -3.68 -9.40
CA LEU A 121 -8.46 -5.02 -9.59
C LEU A 121 -6.95 -5.03 -9.39
N THR A 122 -6.43 -6.03 -8.69
CA THR A 122 -5.00 -6.32 -8.59
C THR A 122 -4.45 -6.84 -9.92
N GLU A 123 -3.12 -6.79 -10.09
CA GLU A 123 -2.47 -7.42 -11.24
C GLU A 123 -2.83 -8.91 -11.37
N SER A 124 -2.86 -9.65 -10.25
CA SER A 124 -3.22 -11.07 -10.25
C SER A 124 -4.66 -11.33 -10.68
N GLU A 125 -5.61 -10.49 -10.27
CA GLU A 125 -7.01 -10.60 -10.70
C GLU A 125 -7.15 -10.27 -12.19
N LEU A 126 -6.38 -9.31 -12.71
CA LEU A 126 -6.33 -9.03 -14.14
C LEU A 126 -5.73 -10.20 -14.94
N GLU A 127 -4.63 -10.79 -14.48
CA GLU A 127 -4.03 -11.95 -15.15
C GLU A 127 -4.96 -13.17 -15.13
N GLN A 128 -5.68 -13.40 -14.03
CA GLN A 128 -6.71 -14.43 -13.97
C GLN A 128 -7.83 -14.14 -14.98
N LEU A 129 -8.29 -12.88 -15.06
CA LEU A 129 -9.33 -12.49 -16.01
C LEU A 129 -8.91 -12.70 -17.46
N LYS A 130 -7.66 -12.38 -17.80
CA LYS A 130 -7.06 -12.64 -19.12
C LYS A 130 -6.97 -14.13 -19.41
N HIS A 131 -6.55 -14.92 -18.43
CA HIS A 131 -6.48 -16.37 -18.54
C HIS A 131 -7.86 -16.98 -18.81
N ASP A 132 -8.89 -16.51 -18.11
CA ASP A 132 -10.27 -16.99 -18.26
C ASP A 132 -10.92 -16.47 -19.55
N ASN A 133 -10.48 -15.32 -20.07
CA ASN A 133 -10.98 -14.69 -21.29
C ASN A 133 -9.84 -14.27 -22.25
N PRO A 134 -9.12 -15.21 -22.88
CA PRO A 134 -7.91 -14.89 -23.65
C PRO A 134 -8.15 -13.92 -24.81
N ARG A 135 -9.35 -13.93 -25.40
CA ARG A 135 -9.76 -13.01 -26.48
C ARG A 135 -9.84 -11.56 -26.03
N LEU A 136 -10.10 -11.32 -24.74
CA LEU A 136 -10.18 -10.00 -24.15
C LEU A 136 -8.85 -9.51 -23.60
N ALA A 137 -7.82 -10.35 -23.52
CA ALA A 137 -6.54 -9.98 -22.94
C ALA A 137 -5.91 -8.72 -23.55
N PRO A 138 -5.87 -8.55 -24.89
CA PRO A 138 -5.35 -7.31 -25.49
C PRO A 138 -6.16 -6.06 -25.10
N ALA A 139 -7.48 -6.20 -24.97
CA ALA A 139 -8.35 -5.10 -24.55
C ALA A 139 -8.14 -4.77 -23.07
N ILE A 140 -8.04 -5.79 -22.19
CA ILE A 140 -7.77 -5.61 -20.76
C ILE A 140 -6.46 -4.83 -20.55
N ASP A 141 -5.42 -5.16 -21.33
CA ASP A 141 -4.14 -4.45 -21.28
C ASP A 141 -4.25 -2.99 -21.74
N ALA A 142 -5.00 -2.74 -22.83
CA ALA A 142 -5.22 -1.38 -23.34
C ALA A 142 -6.08 -0.51 -22.40
N MET A 143 -6.98 -1.13 -21.65
CA MET A 143 -7.90 -0.45 -20.72
C MET A 143 -7.30 -0.21 -19.34
N LYS A 144 -6.07 -0.64 -19.06
CA LYS A 144 -5.49 -0.60 -17.72
C LYS A 144 -5.18 0.84 -17.25
N GLU A 145 -5.98 1.38 -16.34
CA GLU A 145 -5.71 2.66 -15.67
C GLU A 145 -5.29 2.41 -14.23
N LEU A 146 -4.12 2.92 -13.83
CA LEU A 146 -3.65 2.82 -12.45
C LEU A 146 -4.62 3.57 -11.52
N VAL A 147 -5.02 2.92 -10.44
CA VAL A 147 -5.62 3.63 -9.30
C VAL A 147 -4.45 4.23 -8.53
N GLU A 148 -4.12 5.48 -8.83
CA GLU A 148 -3.26 6.26 -7.94
C GLU A 148 -3.94 6.28 -6.57
N GLY A 149 -3.19 5.95 -5.52
CA GLY A 149 -3.71 5.98 -4.17
C GLY A 149 -4.09 7.41 -3.83
N GLU A 150 -5.37 7.77 -3.99
CA GLU A 150 -5.97 8.87 -3.25
C GLU A 150 -6.08 8.45 -1.77
N ASP A 151 -4.94 8.26 -1.13
CA ASP A 151 -4.76 8.32 0.33
C ASP A 151 -4.09 9.68 0.68
N ASP A 152 -4.44 10.76 -0.04
CA ASP A 152 -4.04 12.13 0.27
C ASP A 152 -5.07 13.14 -0.29
N LYS A 153 -6.20 13.29 0.41
CA LYS A 153 -6.94 14.55 0.53
C LYS A 153 -7.56 14.66 1.92
#